data_AF-A0A4Y8ASE4-F1
#
_entry.id   AF-A0A4Y8ASE4-F1
#
_cell.length_a   1.000
_cell.length_b   1.000
_cell.length_c   1.000
_cell.angle_alpha   90.00
_cell.angle_beta   90.00
_cell.angle_gamma   90.00
#
_symmetry.space_group_name_H-M   'P 1'
#
loop_
_entity.id
_entity.type
_entity.pdbx_description
1 polymer ?
#
loop_
_entity_poly.entity_id
_entity_poly.type
_entity_poly.pdbx_seq_one_letter_code
_entity_poly.pdbx_strand_id
1 'polypeptide(L)'
;MKKTKLFLIIFLGFILSCQVDWIEKNEKLIENIERNSKLVKKIDTIENFINLKIQFLETDDKSKIEFKTGLGNVVKLDLKLYKNDSFIFAENSYSIEALKDKRKRNDDEPIGEIIEKNIYYKNKKSGVQKTRKIPFYNFDDIPNLKLELLKKEYEIIEIGEKGYLESEKSYNGLMSVIKKY
;
A
#
# COMPACT_ATOMS: atom_id res chain seq x y z
N MET A 1 6.55 -21.01 41.86
CA MET A 1 5.49 -20.58 40.91
C MET A 1 5.53 -19.08 40.54
N LYS A 2 5.92 -18.14 41.41
CA LYS A 2 5.98 -16.70 41.04
C LYS A 2 7.07 -16.33 40.02
N LYS A 3 8.25 -16.97 40.08
CA LYS A 3 9.37 -16.69 39.16
C LYS A 3 9.10 -17.09 37.71
N THR A 4 8.34 -18.18 37.50
CA THR A 4 7.97 -18.68 36.16
C THR A 4 6.97 -17.76 35.45
N LYS A 5 6.03 -17.15 36.19
CA LYS A 5 5.09 -16.15 35.66
C LYS A 5 5.80 -14.84 35.27
N LEU A 6 6.80 -14.40 36.04
CA LEU A 6 7.58 -13.20 35.73
C LEU A 6 8.42 -13.37 34.46
N PHE A 7 9.05 -14.54 34.29
CA PHE A 7 9.77 -14.88 33.06
C PHE A 7 8.86 -14.89 31.83
N LEU A 8 7.64 -15.42 31.97
CA LEU A 8 6.68 -15.45 30.87
C LEU A 8 6.27 -14.05 30.41
N ILE A 9 6.04 -13.12 31.36
CA ILE A 9 5.67 -11.73 31.06
C ILE A 9 6.83 -10.96 30.40
N ILE A 10 8.06 -11.15 30.88
CA ILE A 10 9.26 -10.53 30.29
C ILE A 10 9.51 -11.09 28.88
N PHE A 11 9.33 -12.41 28.70
CA PHE A 11 9.50 -13.06 27.40
C PHE A 11 8.42 -12.61 26.39
N LEU A 12 7.16 -12.47 26.83
CA LEU A 12 6.08 -11.88 26.03
C LEU A 12 6.36 -10.42 25.64
N GLY A 13 6.89 -9.61 26.56
CA GLY A 13 7.30 -8.23 26.28
C GLY A 13 8.40 -8.12 25.22
N PHE A 14 9.41 -9.00 25.28
CA PHE A 14 10.51 -9.06 24.30
C PHE A 14 10.06 -9.56 22.91
N ILE A 15 9.12 -10.49 22.85
CA ILE A 15 8.60 -10.99 21.57
C ILE A 15 7.77 -9.91 20.86
N LEU A 16 6.96 -9.17 21.62
CA LEU A 16 6.15 -8.07 21.08
C LEU A 16 7.02 -6.88 20.63
N SER A 17 8.11 -6.55 21.34
CA SER A 17 9.00 -5.46 20.92
C SER A 17 9.75 -5.77 19.62
N CYS A 18 10.18 -7.03 19.42
CA CYS A 18 10.93 -7.44 18.23
C CYS A 18 10.10 -7.41 16.92
N GLN A 19 8.77 -7.43 17.01
CA GLN A 19 7.88 -7.23 15.85
C GLN A 19 7.75 -5.75 15.46
N VAL A 20 7.86 -4.81 16.41
CA VAL A 20 7.70 -3.37 16.16
C VAL A 20 8.93 -2.78 15.45
N ASP A 21 10.12 -3.29 15.77
CA ASP A 21 11.40 -2.74 15.30
C ASP A 21 11.59 -2.72 13.78
N TRP A 22 11.08 -3.73 13.07
CA TRP A 22 11.31 -3.84 11.63
C TRP A 22 10.29 -3.05 10.79
N ILE A 23 9.06 -2.85 11.30
CA ILE A 23 8.06 -2.01 10.64
C ILE A 23 8.51 -0.55 10.70
N GLU A 24 8.92 -0.07 11.88
CA GLU A 24 9.43 1.30 12.05
C GLU A 24 10.69 1.54 11.17
N LYS A 25 11.55 0.52 11.06
CA LYS A 25 12.69 0.58 10.13
C LYS A 25 12.24 0.76 8.69
N ASN A 26 11.24 0.01 8.23
CA ASN A 26 10.70 0.15 6.87
C ASN A 26 10.07 1.54 6.65
N GLU A 27 9.34 2.08 7.63
CA GLU A 27 8.78 3.44 7.58
C GLU A 27 9.87 4.50 7.43
N LYS A 28 10.95 4.43 8.21
CA LYS A 28 12.11 5.33 8.05
C LYS A 28 12.79 5.20 6.68
N LEU A 29 12.87 3.99 6.12
CA LEU A 29 13.39 3.77 4.78
C LEU A 29 12.51 4.41 3.70
N ILE A 30 11.18 4.28 3.83
CA ILE A 30 10.21 4.95 2.95
C ILE A 30 10.43 6.46 2.99
N GLU A 31 10.48 7.06 4.18
CA GLU A 31 10.69 8.50 4.32
C GLU A 31 11.99 8.97 3.68
N ASN A 32 13.08 8.22 3.85
CA ASN A 32 14.35 8.52 3.21
C ASN A 32 14.25 8.50 1.67
N ILE A 33 13.59 7.50 1.09
CA ILE A 33 13.37 7.41 -0.36
C ILE A 33 12.48 8.57 -0.84
N GLU A 34 11.39 8.88 -0.13
CA GLU A 34 10.50 9.99 -0.49
C GLU A 34 11.24 11.34 -0.51
N ARG A 35 12.19 11.56 0.40
CA ARG A 35 12.97 12.80 0.47
C ARG A 35 14.13 12.86 -0.52
N ASN A 36 14.82 11.73 -0.73
CA ASN A 36 16.15 11.73 -1.36
C ASN A 36 16.19 11.07 -2.75
N SER A 37 15.12 10.40 -3.18
CA SER A 37 15.11 9.75 -4.50
C SER A 37 15.08 10.76 -5.64
N LYS A 38 15.78 10.41 -6.72
CA LYS A 38 15.82 11.18 -7.97
C LYS A 38 14.97 10.48 -9.01
N LEU A 39 14.25 11.25 -9.81
CA LEU A 39 13.48 10.72 -10.93
C LEU A 39 14.43 10.19 -12.01
N VAL A 40 14.28 8.91 -12.36
CA VAL A 40 15.07 8.24 -13.41
C VAL A 40 14.25 8.14 -14.70
N LYS A 41 12.98 7.74 -14.60
CA LYS A 41 12.08 7.61 -15.74
C LYS A 41 10.67 8.06 -15.37
N LYS A 42 9.99 8.70 -16.31
CA LYS A 42 8.57 9.04 -16.23
C LYS A 42 7.87 8.59 -17.51
N ILE A 43 6.73 7.94 -17.36
CA ILE A 43 5.80 7.60 -18.43
C ILE A 43 4.46 8.24 -18.09
N ASP A 44 3.87 8.91 -19.07
CA ASP A 44 2.57 9.57 -18.97
C ASP A 44 1.84 9.26 -20.28
N THR A 45 0.81 8.42 -20.22
CA THR A 45 0.07 7.96 -21.40
C THR A 45 -1.41 7.82 -21.10
N ILE A 46 -2.21 7.80 -22.16
CA ILE A 46 -3.64 7.53 -22.09
C ILE A 46 -3.90 6.31 -22.97
N GLU A 47 -4.40 5.24 -22.36
CA GLU A 47 -4.82 4.04 -23.08
C GLU A 47 -6.29 3.75 -22.76
N ASN A 48 -7.13 3.56 -23.77
CA ASN A 48 -8.56 3.24 -23.60
C ASN A 48 -9.30 4.17 -22.61
N PHE A 49 -9.05 5.49 -22.70
CA PHE A 49 -9.60 6.52 -21.80
C PHE A 49 -9.12 6.44 -20.34
N ILE A 50 -8.13 5.61 -20.05
CA ILE A 50 -7.50 5.48 -18.74
C ILE A 50 -6.19 6.26 -18.75
N ASN A 51 -6.06 7.20 -17.82
CA ASN A 51 -4.82 7.93 -17.62
C ASN A 51 -3.84 7.04 -16.86
N LEU A 52 -2.64 6.82 -17.40
CA LEU A 52 -1.59 6.00 -16.82
C LEU A 52 -0.35 6.87 -16.60
N LYS A 53 0.09 6.95 -15.34
CA LYS A 53 1.33 7.63 -14.97
C LYS A 53 2.21 6.69 -14.18
N ILE A 54 3.41 6.44 -14.69
CA ILE A 54 4.44 5.62 -14.03
C ILE A 54 5.67 6.50 -13.79
N GLN A 55 6.21 6.49 -12.58
CA GLN A 55 7.47 7.12 -12.24
C GLN A 55 8.39 6.09 -11.61
N PHE A 56 9.62 6.04 -12.10
CA PHE A 56 10.69 5.27 -11.50
C PHE A 56 11.70 6.23 -10.88
N LEU A 57 11.93 6.06 -9.58
CA LEU A 57 12.81 6.90 -8.80
C LEU A 57 13.83 6.03 -8.05
N GLU A 58 15.04 6.54 -7.88
CA GLU A 58 16.14 5.81 -7.24
C GLU A 58 16.92 6.70 -6.26
N THR A 59 17.42 6.08 -5.19
CA THR A 59 18.58 6.54 -4.41
C THR A 59 19.79 5.68 -4.79
N ASP A 60 20.92 5.83 -4.09
CA ASP A 60 22.13 5.06 -4.42
C ASP A 60 21.94 3.53 -4.30
N ASP A 61 21.08 3.06 -3.40
CA ASP A 61 20.87 1.64 -3.09
C ASP A 61 19.39 1.19 -3.09
N LYS A 62 18.43 2.10 -3.32
CA LYS A 62 16.99 1.81 -3.23
C LYS A 62 16.23 2.40 -4.40
N SER A 63 15.08 1.83 -4.69
CA SER A 63 14.19 2.34 -5.73
C SER A 63 12.73 2.36 -5.30
N LYS A 64 11.97 3.21 -5.99
CA LYS A 64 10.52 3.32 -5.88
C LYS A 64 9.90 3.37 -7.26
N ILE A 65 8.84 2.59 -7.45
CA ILE A 65 7.90 2.79 -8.56
C ILE A 65 6.67 3.46 -8.00
N GLU A 66 6.29 4.61 -8.55
CA GLU A 66 4.96 5.19 -8.36
C GLU A 66 4.11 4.92 -9.59
N PHE A 67 2.93 4.35 -9.39
CA PHE A 67 1.96 4.08 -10.42
C PHE A 67 0.64 4.74 -10.06
N LYS A 68 0.12 5.56 -10.98
CA LYS A 68 -1.18 6.19 -10.84
C LYS A 68 -2.03 5.86 -12.04
N THR A 69 -3.24 5.38 -11.79
CA THR A 69 -4.23 5.13 -12.82
C THR A 69 -5.62 5.56 -12.35
N GLY A 70 -6.49 5.88 -13.29
CA GLY A 70 -7.87 6.18 -12.96
C GLY A 70 -8.76 6.33 -14.18
N LEU A 71 -10.06 6.14 -13.95
CA LEU A 71 -11.13 6.36 -14.89
C LEU A 71 -12.12 7.36 -14.27
N GLY A 72 -12.07 8.60 -14.74
CA GLY A 72 -12.84 9.70 -14.17
C GLY A 72 -12.58 9.91 -12.68
N ASN A 73 -13.62 10.25 -11.93
CA ASN A 73 -13.57 10.45 -10.47
C ASN A 73 -13.97 9.20 -9.67
N VAL A 74 -14.36 8.13 -10.35
CA VAL A 74 -15.04 6.98 -9.73
C VAL A 74 -14.08 5.84 -9.45
N VAL A 75 -13.03 5.70 -10.27
CA VAL A 75 -11.99 4.69 -10.08
C VAL A 75 -10.64 5.37 -10.08
N LYS A 76 -9.88 5.17 -9.00
CA LYS A 76 -8.53 5.69 -8.87
C LYS A 76 -7.67 4.68 -8.15
N LEU A 77 -6.42 4.55 -8.58
CA LEU A 77 -5.39 3.81 -7.89
C LEU A 77 -4.11 4.66 -7.88
N ASP A 78 -3.55 4.84 -6.70
CA ASP A 78 -2.21 5.38 -6.46
C ASP A 78 -1.44 4.29 -5.72
N LEU A 79 -0.43 3.72 -6.36
CA LEU A 79 0.38 2.61 -5.87
C LEU A 79 1.84 3.04 -5.81
N LYS A 80 2.49 2.74 -4.70
CA LYS A 80 3.93 2.92 -4.50
C LYS A 80 4.55 1.60 -4.08
N LEU A 81 5.56 1.15 -4.80
CA LEU A 81 6.33 -0.05 -4.48
C LEU A 81 7.77 0.37 -4.15
N TYR A 82 8.26 -0.04 -2.99
CA TYR A 82 9.59 0.30 -2.49
C TYR A 82 10.48 -0.94 -2.46
N LYS A 83 11.67 -0.81 -3.04
CA LYS A 83 12.62 -1.91 -3.20
C LYS A 83 14.00 -1.50 -2.72
N ASN A 84 14.67 -2.44 -2.07
CA ASN A 84 16.07 -2.38 -1.70
C ASN A 84 16.77 -3.61 -2.29
N ASP A 85 17.83 -3.40 -3.07
CA ASP A 85 18.48 -4.46 -3.84
C ASP A 85 17.48 -5.33 -4.64
N SER A 86 17.29 -6.59 -4.25
CA SER A 86 16.38 -7.56 -4.88
C SER A 86 15.09 -7.82 -4.10
N PHE A 87 14.81 -7.00 -3.08
CA PHE A 87 13.73 -7.22 -2.12
C PHE A 87 12.76 -6.03 -2.06
N ILE A 88 11.47 -6.31 -2.28
CA ILE A 88 10.40 -5.35 -2.05
C ILE A 88 10.09 -5.33 -0.57
N PHE A 89 10.36 -4.22 0.09
CA PHE A 89 10.18 -4.09 1.54
C PHE A 89 8.87 -3.40 1.92
N ALA A 90 8.25 -2.67 1.00
CA ALA A 90 6.94 -2.07 1.22
C ALA A 90 6.12 -1.85 -0.07
N GLU A 91 4.80 -1.87 0.09
CA GLU A 91 3.81 -1.48 -0.91
C GLU A 91 2.76 -0.59 -0.24
N ASN A 92 2.59 0.64 -0.71
CA ASN A 92 1.55 1.54 -0.23
C ASN A 92 0.58 1.83 -1.36
N SER A 93 -0.71 1.69 -1.12
CA SER A 93 -1.73 1.98 -2.11
C SER A 93 -2.92 2.72 -1.52
N TYR A 94 -3.45 3.64 -2.32
CA TYR A 94 -4.73 4.28 -2.12
C TYR A 94 -5.60 4.02 -3.34
N SER A 95 -6.81 3.49 -3.13
CA SER A 95 -7.77 3.26 -4.20
C SER A 95 -9.15 3.83 -3.88
N ILE A 96 -9.87 4.18 -4.93
CA ILE A 96 -11.31 4.44 -4.93
C ILE A 96 -11.88 3.39 -5.86
N GLU A 97 -12.75 2.53 -5.33
CA GLU A 97 -13.29 1.38 -6.04
C GLU A 97 -14.81 1.43 -6.02
N ALA A 98 -15.43 1.37 -7.20
CA ALA A 98 -16.87 1.20 -7.29
C ALA A 98 -17.23 -0.22 -6.85
N LEU A 99 -18.20 -0.36 -5.95
CA LEU A 99 -18.76 -1.66 -5.64
C LEU A 99 -19.44 -2.17 -6.93
N LYS A 100 -19.27 -3.45 -7.25
CA LYS A 100 -19.92 -4.04 -8.41
C LYS A 100 -21.31 -4.51 -8.00
N ASP A 101 -22.35 -3.87 -8.53
CA ASP A 101 -23.72 -4.33 -8.33
C ASP A 101 -24.48 -4.37 -9.66
N LYS A 102 -25.31 -5.40 -9.81
CA LYS A 102 -26.12 -5.66 -11.00
C LYS A 102 -27.55 -5.13 -10.86
N ARG A 103 -27.97 -4.74 -9.66
CA ARG A 103 -29.30 -4.14 -9.42
C ARG A 103 -29.22 -2.62 -9.25
N LYS A 104 -30.37 -1.97 -9.40
CA LYS A 104 -30.53 -0.55 -9.09
C LYS A 104 -30.35 -0.36 -7.58
N ARG A 105 -29.42 0.51 -7.19
CA ARG A 105 -29.18 0.84 -5.78
C ARG A 105 -30.14 1.87 -5.28
N ASN A 106 -30.46 1.77 -3.99
CA ASN A 106 -31.09 2.86 -3.27
C ASN A 106 -30.03 3.89 -2.84
N ASP A 107 -30.46 5.12 -2.55
CA ASP A 107 -29.54 6.22 -2.19
C ASP A 107 -28.82 6.00 -0.84
N ASP A 108 -29.37 5.12 0.02
CA ASP A 108 -28.81 4.72 1.31
C ASP A 108 -27.82 3.55 1.20
N GLU A 109 -27.55 3.04 0.00
CA GLU A 109 -26.56 2.00 -0.25
C GLU A 109 -25.24 2.62 -0.76
N PRO A 110 -24.07 2.17 -0.25
CA PRO A 110 -22.80 2.71 -0.68
C PRO A 110 -22.57 2.40 -2.15
N ILE A 111 -22.05 3.38 -2.90
CA ILE A 111 -21.72 3.21 -4.33
C ILE A 111 -20.33 2.61 -4.53
N GLY A 112 -19.43 2.81 -3.56
CA GLY A 112 -18.06 2.34 -3.59
C GLY A 112 -17.36 2.41 -2.23
N GLU A 113 -16.07 2.11 -2.22
CA GLU A 113 -15.20 2.26 -1.05
C GLU A 113 -13.93 3.04 -1.41
N ILE A 114 -13.46 3.86 -0.47
CA ILE A 114 -12.12 4.41 -0.48
C ILE A 114 -11.27 3.52 0.43
N ILE A 115 -10.16 3.01 -0.12
CA ILE A 115 -9.31 2.02 0.54
C ILE A 115 -7.89 2.56 0.62
N GLU A 116 -7.30 2.47 1.81
CA GLU A 116 -5.86 2.62 2.00
C GLU A 116 -5.28 1.30 2.50
N LYS A 117 -4.23 0.84 1.83
CA LYS A 117 -3.54 -0.41 2.13
C LYS A 117 -2.04 -0.16 2.16
N ASN A 118 -1.42 -0.46 3.28
CA ASN A 118 0.04 -0.38 3.49
C ASN A 118 0.56 -1.76 3.85
N ILE A 119 1.48 -2.28 3.05
CA ILE A 119 2.08 -3.58 3.24
C ILE A 119 3.56 -3.38 3.55
N TYR A 120 4.04 -4.07 4.58
CA TYR A 120 5.44 -4.09 4.99
C TYR A 120 5.93 -5.53 5.02
N TYR A 121 7.04 -5.80 4.33
CA TYR A 121 7.65 -7.12 4.32
C TYR A 121 8.87 -7.16 5.25
N LYS A 122 8.91 -8.18 6.11
CA LYS A 122 10.11 -8.50 6.89
C LYS A 122 11.11 -9.28 6.04
N ASN A 123 10.57 -10.19 5.22
CA ASN A 123 11.29 -11.00 4.24
C ASN A 123 10.27 -11.53 3.20
N LYS A 124 10.72 -12.35 2.25
CA LYS A 124 9.85 -12.89 1.19
C LYS A 124 8.73 -13.82 1.69
N LYS A 125 8.81 -14.33 2.93
CA LYS A 125 7.87 -15.29 3.51
C LYS A 125 6.94 -14.69 4.56
N SER A 126 7.21 -13.48 5.05
CA SER A 126 6.40 -12.84 6.07
C SER A 126 6.36 -11.32 5.96
N GLY A 127 5.18 -10.76 6.24
CA GLY A 127 4.93 -9.34 6.29
C GLY A 127 3.63 -9.04 7.03
N VAL A 128 3.28 -7.76 7.06
CA VAL A 128 2.05 -7.25 7.65
C VAL A 128 1.37 -6.34 6.64
N GLN A 129 0.06 -6.54 6.46
CA GLN A 129 -0.81 -5.65 5.73
C GLN A 129 -1.68 -4.87 6.72
N LYS A 130 -1.64 -3.55 6.62
CA LYS A 130 -2.51 -2.61 7.31
C LYS A 130 -3.52 -2.07 6.30
N THR A 131 -4.81 -2.27 6.53
CA THR A 131 -5.87 -1.79 5.65
C THR A 131 -6.87 -0.95 6.43
N ARG A 132 -7.34 0.15 5.84
CA ARG A 132 -8.51 0.87 6.32
C ARG A 132 -9.40 1.27 5.15
N LYS A 133 -10.70 1.33 5.41
CA LYS A 133 -11.70 1.61 4.38
C LYS A 133 -12.84 2.48 4.88
N ILE A 134 -13.41 3.26 3.97
CA ILE A 134 -14.62 4.02 4.20
C ILE A 134 -15.54 3.87 2.98
N PRO A 135 -16.81 3.44 3.17
CA PRO A 135 -17.78 3.46 2.09
C PRO A 135 -18.06 4.91 1.68
N PHE A 136 -18.42 5.11 0.42
CA PHE A 136 -18.94 6.39 -0.07
C PHE A 136 -20.25 6.18 -0.83
N TYR A 137 -21.11 7.18 -0.78
CA TYR A 137 -22.47 7.23 -1.32
C TYR A 137 -22.55 8.24 -2.47
N ASN A 138 -23.72 8.33 -3.11
CA ASN A 138 -23.96 9.35 -4.11
C ASN A 138 -23.78 10.75 -3.51
N PHE A 139 -23.09 11.63 -4.24
CA PHE A 139 -22.84 13.03 -3.87
C PHE A 139 -21.92 13.26 -2.65
N ASP A 140 -21.30 12.21 -2.10
CA ASP A 140 -20.32 12.38 -1.03
C ASP A 140 -19.10 13.21 -1.47
N ASP A 141 -18.62 14.03 -0.55
CA ASP A 141 -17.39 14.79 -0.71
C ASP A 141 -16.17 13.89 -0.47
N ILE A 142 -15.66 13.31 -1.57
CA ILE A 142 -14.51 12.40 -1.56
C ILE A 142 -13.28 12.99 -0.83
N PRO A 143 -12.86 14.25 -1.06
CA PRO A 143 -11.84 14.92 -0.24
C PRO A 143 -12.08 14.84 1.27
N ASN A 144 -13.29 15.11 1.75
CA ASN A 144 -13.61 15.04 3.17
C ASN A 144 -13.60 13.60 3.70
N LEU A 145 -14.17 12.65 2.95
CA LEU A 145 -14.10 11.22 3.30
C LEU A 145 -12.67 10.71 3.40
N LYS A 146 -11.75 11.24 2.58
CA LYS A 146 -10.32 10.92 2.70
C LYS A 146 -9.76 11.38 4.05
N LEU A 147 -10.12 12.55 4.54
CA LEU A 147 -9.69 13.04 5.86
C LEU A 147 -10.30 12.21 7.00
N GLU A 148 -11.54 11.75 6.83
CA GLU A 148 -12.18 10.85 7.80
C GLU A 148 -11.53 9.47 7.81
N LEU A 149 -11.17 8.94 6.65
CA LEU A 149 -10.41 7.70 6.53
C LEU A 149 -9.12 7.76 7.36
N LEU A 150 -8.42 8.91 7.36
CA LEU A 150 -7.20 9.09 8.14
C LEU A 150 -7.39 8.90 9.66
N LYS A 151 -8.61 9.10 10.16
CA LYS A 151 -8.97 8.96 11.58
C LYS A 151 -9.34 7.52 11.96
N LYS A 152 -9.59 6.65 10.98
CA LYS A 152 -9.92 5.24 11.22
C LYS A 152 -8.66 4.44 11.57
N GLU A 153 -8.83 3.51 12.50
CA GLU A 153 -7.81 2.51 12.83
C GLU A 153 -7.59 1.55 11.65
N TYR A 154 -6.38 1.00 11.57
CA TYR A 154 -6.07 -0.04 10.60
C TYR A 154 -6.56 -1.40 11.09
N GLU A 155 -7.18 -2.14 10.20
CA GLU A 155 -7.23 -3.60 10.27
C GLU A 155 -5.85 -4.14 9.90
N ILE A 156 -5.29 -5.01 10.74
CA ILE A 156 -3.93 -5.53 10.58
C ILE A 156 -4.00 -7.04 10.40
N ILE A 157 -3.42 -7.53 9.30
CA ILE A 157 -3.31 -8.96 9.02
C ILE A 157 -1.87 -9.34 8.71
N GLU A 158 -1.46 -10.55 9.12
CA GLU A 158 -0.21 -11.13 8.67
C GLU A 158 -0.35 -11.62 7.23
N ILE A 159 0.71 -11.43 6.43
CA ILE A 159 0.76 -11.93 5.06
C ILE A 159 1.99 -12.81 4.88
N GLY A 160 1.81 -13.89 4.14
CA GLY A 160 2.86 -14.84 3.82
C GLY A 160 3.51 -14.58 2.46
N GLU A 161 4.23 -15.60 1.99
CA GLU A 161 4.91 -15.60 0.69
C GLU A 161 4.01 -15.26 -0.49
N LYS A 162 2.75 -15.71 -0.48
CA LYS A 162 1.80 -15.40 -1.54
C LYS A 162 1.60 -13.89 -1.72
N GLY A 163 1.49 -13.14 -0.62
CA GLY A 163 1.36 -11.67 -0.68
C GLY A 163 2.60 -11.03 -1.30
N TYR A 164 3.80 -11.48 -0.87
CA TYR A 164 5.05 -11.01 -1.44
C TYR A 164 5.14 -11.24 -2.96
N LEU A 165 4.75 -12.44 -3.42
CA LEU A 165 4.76 -12.78 -4.85
C LEU A 165 3.79 -11.92 -5.67
N GLU A 166 2.66 -11.50 -5.10
CA GLU A 166 1.72 -10.57 -5.73
C GLU A 166 2.33 -9.16 -5.91
N SER A 167 3.02 -8.65 -4.88
CA SER A 167 3.78 -7.39 -4.98
C SER A 167 4.94 -7.50 -5.99
N GLU A 168 5.66 -8.63 -6.01
CA GLU A 168 6.77 -8.88 -6.95
C GLU A 168 6.28 -8.95 -8.40
N LYS A 169 5.14 -9.62 -8.64
CA LYS A 169 4.47 -9.64 -9.95
C LYS A 169 4.09 -8.22 -10.39
N SER A 170 3.52 -7.43 -9.49
CA SER A 170 3.13 -6.03 -9.78
C SER A 170 4.33 -5.17 -10.12
N TYR A 171 5.41 -5.26 -9.33
CA TYR A 171 6.67 -4.56 -9.59
C TYR A 171 7.27 -4.93 -10.94
N ASN A 172 7.39 -6.23 -11.22
CA ASN A 172 7.97 -6.72 -12.47
C ASN A 172 7.13 -6.32 -13.69
N GLY A 173 5.80 -6.35 -13.57
CA GLY A 173 4.88 -5.83 -14.56
C GLY A 173 5.17 -4.37 -14.89
N LEU A 174 5.20 -3.50 -13.88
CA LEU A 174 5.49 -2.08 -14.07
C LEU A 174 6.90 -1.84 -14.63
N MET A 175 7.92 -2.57 -14.17
CA MET A 175 9.27 -2.48 -14.72
C MET A 175 9.35 -2.90 -16.19
N SER A 176 8.59 -3.90 -16.61
CA SER A 176 8.55 -4.32 -18.02
C SER A 176 7.99 -3.23 -18.92
N VAL A 177 6.97 -2.50 -18.44
CA VAL A 177 6.45 -1.31 -19.12
C VAL A 177 7.53 -0.24 -19.16
N ILE A 178 8.17 0.07 -18.03
CA ILE A 178 9.24 1.07 -17.95
C ILE A 178 10.38 0.79 -18.93
N LYS A 179 10.78 -0.48 -19.10
CA LYS A 179 11.87 -0.90 -20.01
C LYS A 179 11.49 -0.83 -21.49
N LYS A 180 10.19 -0.91 -21.81
CA LYS A 180 9.70 -0.87 -23.20
C LYS A 180 9.71 0.55 -23.79
N TYR A 181 9.60 1.56 -22.94
CA TYR A 181 9.62 2.99 -23.30
C TYR A 181 10.99 3.62 -23.03
#